data_AF-A0A9E5K7Z0-F1
#
_entry.id   AF-A0A9E5K7Z0-F1
#
_cell.length_a   1.000
_cell.length_b   1.000
_cell.length_c   1.000
_cell.angle_alpha   90.00
_cell.angle_beta   90.00
_cell.angle_gamma   90.00
#
_symmetry.space_group_name_H-M   'P 1'
#
loop_
_entity.id
_entity.type
_entity.pdbx_description
1 polymer ?
#
loop_
_entity_poly.entity_id
_entity_poly.type
_entity_poly.pdbx_seq_one_letter_code
_entity_poly.pdbx_strand_id
1 'polypeptide(L)' 'MSNPYVCEDLDIKEREPETLRSIFVESYEKCSFCGSKLVFSHDLNIGYLQVVEVARCPGCGVTMNPKKFTLQ' A
#
# COMPACT_ATOMS: atom_id res chain seq x y z
N MET A 1 4.89 -49.34 -11.75
CA MET A 1 4.09 -48.12 -12.02
C MET A 1 3.30 -47.84 -10.76
N SER A 2 3.82 -46.92 -9.95
CA SER A 2 3.36 -46.64 -8.59
C SER A 2 2.61 -45.31 -8.56
N ASN A 3 1.43 -45.34 -7.95
CA ASN A 3 0.49 -44.25 -7.73
C ASN A 3 1.12 -43.14 -6.88
N PRO A 4 1.13 -41.84 -7.29
CA PRO A 4 1.83 -40.78 -6.56
C PRO A 4 0.96 -39.97 -5.58
N TYR A 5 -0.25 -40.40 -5.25
CA TYR A 5 -1.09 -39.68 -4.28
C TYR A 5 -1.36 -40.55 -3.07
N VAL A 6 -0.49 -40.50 -2.06
CA VAL A 6 -0.78 -40.36 -0.61
C VAL A 6 0.57 -40.32 0.14
N CYS A 7 0.81 -39.22 0.86
CA CYS A 7 1.59 -39.08 2.10
C CYS A 7 1.52 -37.58 2.43
N GLU A 8 1.28 -37.09 3.63
CA GLU A 8 0.96 -37.62 4.96
C GLU A 8 0.66 -36.36 5.78
N ASP A 9 -0.10 -36.50 6.87
CA ASP A 9 -0.47 -35.44 7.80
C ASP A 9 0.73 -34.52 8.16
N LEU A 10 0.65 -33.26 7.77
CA LEU A 10 1.59 -32.23 8.21
C LEU A 10 0.87 -31.27 9.14
N ASP A 11 1.06 -31.54 10.44
CA ASP A 11 1.10 -30.60 11.56
C ASP A 11 0.31 -29.31 11.39
N ILE A 12 -0.84 -29.25 12.06
CA ILE A 12 -1.47 -28.00 12.46
C ILE A 12 -0.49 -27.34 13.44
N LYS A 13 0.51 -26.63 12.91
CA LYS A 13 1.26 -25.64 13.67
C LYS A 13 0.25 -24.57 14.07
N GLU A 14 -0.07 -24.53 15.35
CA GLU A 14 -0.74 -23.41 15.99
C GLU A 14 -0.10 -22.12 15.46
N ARG A 15 -0.87 -21.37 14.68
CA ARG A 15 -0.44 -20.10 14.12
C ARG A 15 -0.33 -19.14 15.30
N GLU A 16 0.90 -18.99 15.80
CA GLU A 16 1.28 -17.88 16.67
C GLU A 16 0.59 -16.61 16.16
N PRO A 17 -0.08 -15.82 17.02
CA PRO A 17 -0.80 -14.65 16.58
C PRO A 17 0.19 -13.79 15.82
N GLU A 18 -0.07 -13.62 14.52
CA GLU A 18 0.76 -12.79 13.68
C GLU A 18 0.84 -11.46 14.38
N THR A 19 2.00 -11.17 14.97
CA THR A 19 2.29 -9.87 15.54
C THR A 19 1.80 -8.90 14.49
N LEU A 20 0.82 -8.06 14.83
CA LEU A 20 0.42 -6.89 14.08
C LEU A 20 1.65 -5.99 14.02
N ARG A 21 2.67 -6.41 13.28
CA ARG A 21 3.75 -5.57 12.82
C ARG A 21 2.96 -4.56 12.03
N SER A 22 2.88 -3.36 12.58
CA SER A 22 2.52 -2.17 11.82
C SER A 22 3.25 -2.34 10.50
N ILE A 23 2.49 -2.65 9.45
CA ILE A 23 3.02 -2.60 8.10
C ILE A 23 3.37 -1.13 7.99
N PHE A 24 4.64 -0.80 8.26
CA PHE A 24 5.20 0.48 7.90
C PHE A 24 4.88 0.53 6.42
N VAL A 25 3.88 1.34 6.08
CA VAL A 25 3.48 1.58 4.71
C VAL A 25 4.71 2.27 4.13
N GLU A 26 5.66 1.47 3.66
CA GLU A 26 6.70 1.91 2.76
C GLU A 26 5.95 2.69 1.72
N SER A 27 6.29 3.98 1.72
CA SER A 27 5.67 5.05 0.97
C SER A 27 5.14 4.51 -0.36
N TYR A 28 3.92 4.90 -0.75
CA TYR A 28 3.38 4.69 -2.09
C TYR A 28 4.20 5.50 -3.11
N GLU A 29 5.52 5.36 -3.12
CA GLU A 29 6.48 6.08 -3.94
C GLU A 29 6.47 5.57 -5.37
N LYS A 30 5.86 4.42 -5.65
CA LYS A 30 5.84 3.84 -7.00
C LYS A 30 4.41 3.68 -7.52
N CYS A 31 4.23 3.97 -8.80
CA CYS A 31 2.99 3.76 -9.51
C CYS A 31 2.69 2.27 -9.64
N SER A 32 1.49 1.85 -9.27
CA SER A 32 1.03 0.47 -9.40
C SER A 32 0.92 -0.03 -10.85
N PHE A 33 0.88 0.88 -11.82
CA PHE A 33 0.69 0.53 -13.23
C PHE A 33 2.03 0.38 -13.98
N CYS A 34 2.93 1.36 -13.84
CA CYS A 34 4.19 1.37 -14.61
C CYS A 34 5.45 1.32 -13.72
N GLY A 35 5.31 1.25 -12.39
CA GLY A 35 6.42 1.17 -11.45
C GLY A 35 7.24 2.47 -11.30
N SER A 36 6.94 3.53 -12.07
CA SER A 36 7.65 4.81 -11.99
C SER A 36 7.42 5.50 -10.65
N LYS A 37 8.40 6.31 -10.22
CA LYS A 37 8.28 7.08 -8.99
C LYS A 37 7.12 8.09 -9.07
N LEU A 38 6.26 8.10 -8.05
CA LEU A 38 5.15 9.04 -7.92
C LEU A 38 5.66 10.40 -7.43
N VAL A 39 5.04 11.46 -7.95
CA VAL A 39 5.27 12.85 -7.54
C VAL A 39 4.09 13.29 -6.70
N PHE A 40 4.36 13.84 -5.52
CA PHE A 40 3.36 14.31 -4.58
C PHE A 40 3.32 15.84 -4.56
N SER A 41 2.12 16.40 -4.56
CA SER A 41 1.88 17.84 -4.39
C SER A 41 0.90 18.06 -3.25
N HIS A 42 1.14 19.11 -2.45
CA HIS A 42 0.34 19.47 -1.29
C HIS A 42 -0.27 20.86 -1.48
N ASP A 43 -1.58 20.94 -1.43
CA ASP A 43 -2.34 22.18 -1.46
C ASP A 43 -2.86 22.50 -0.06
N LEU A 44 -2.37 23.60 0.51
CA LEU A 44 -2.81 24.09 1.82
C LEU A 44 -4.03 25.00 1.65
N ASN A 45 -5.14 24.64 2.30
CA ASN A 45 -6.32 25.46 2.43
C ASN A 45 -6.49 25.94 3.88
N ILE A 46 -6.07 27.18 4.13
CA ILE A 46 -6.11 27.79 5.47
C ILE A 46 -7.55 28.03 5.93
N GLY A 47 -8.48 28.34 5.01
CA GLY A 47 -9.88 28.60 5.36
C GLY A 47 -10.59 27.39 5.97
N TYR A 48 -10.17 26.18 5.59
CA TYR A 48 -10.68 24.92 6.16
C TYR A 48 -9.67 24.22 7.07
N LEU A 49 -8.53 24.86 7.37
CA LEU A 49 -7.40 24.27 8.09
C LEU A 49 -7.08 22.86 7.56
N GLN A 50 -6.95 22.73 6.25
CA GLN A 50 -6.84 21.44 5.57
C GLN A 50 -5.67 21.42 4.60
N VAL A 51 -4.98 20.29 4.50
CA VAL A 51 -4.00 20.00 3.46
C VAL A 51 -4.56 18.90 2.56
N VAL A 52 -4.51 19.11 1.25
CA VAL A 52 -4.85 18.11 0.24
C VAL A 52 -3.57 17.63 -0.42
N GLU A 53 -3.29 16.33 -0.34
CA GLU A 53 -2.18 15.68 -1.03
C GLU A 53 -2.68 14.98 -2.30
N VAL A 54 -2.01 15.20 -3.42
CA VAL A 54 -2.28 14.54 -4.70
C VAL A 54 -1.01 13.86 -5.18
N ALA A 55 -1.13 12.60 -5.61
CA ALA A 55 -0.02 11.86 -6.21
C ALA A 55 -0.25 11.67 -7.72
N ARG A 56 0.79 11.94 -8.53
CA ARG A 56 0.77 11.80 -9.99
C ARG A 56 1.94 10.95 -10.47
N CYS A 57 1.68 10.08 -11.44
CA CYS A 57 2.71 9.31 -12.10
C CYS A 57 3.21 10.03 -13.37
N PRO A 58 4.49 10.42 -13.45
CA PRO A 58 5.04 11.04 -14.66
C PRO A 58 5.24 10.03 -15.80
N GLY A 59 5.30 8.73 -15.51
CA GLY A 59 5.52 7.68 -16.51
C GLY A 59 4.27 7.33 -17.31
N CYS A 60 3.15 7.08 -16.64
CA CYS A 60 1.89 6.68 -17.29
C CYS A 60 0.76 7.70 -17.18
N GLY A 61 0.98 8.84 -16.51
CA GLY A 61 -0.02 9.91 -16.36
C GLY A 61 -1.13 9.63 -15.34
N VAL A 62 -1.16 8.45 -14.72
CA VAL A 62 -2.16 8.12 -13.69
C VAL A 62 -2.06 9.09 -12.51
N THR A 63 -3.21 9.62 -12.11
CA THR A 63 -3.37 10.43 -10.91
C THR A 63 -4.11 9.61 -9.86
N MET A 64 -3.57 9.56 -8.65
CA MET A 64 -4.21 8.85 -7.54
C MET A 64 -5.25 9.72 -6.84
N ASN A 65 -6.14 9.07 -6.09
CA ASN A 65 -7.16 9.78 -5.32
C ASN A 65 -6.51 10.71 -4.29
N PRO A 66 -6.97 11.97 -4.20
CA PRO A 66 -6.43 12.94 -3.26
C PRO A 66 -6.67 12.51 -1.82
N LYS A 67 -5.63 12.64 -0.98
CA LYS A 67 -5.73 12.45 0.47
C LYS A 67 -5.93 13.80 1.14
N LYS A 68 -6.75 13.82 2.19
CA LYS A 68 -7.13 15.04 2.91
C LYS A 68 -6.70 14.91 4.36
N PHE A 69 -6.02 15.94 4.87
CA PHE A 69 -5.52 16.01 6.23
C PHE A 69 -6.03 17.28 6.89
N THR A 70 -6.68 17.17 8.04
CA THR A 70 -7.09 18.34 8.84
C THR A 70 -5.92 18.75 9.74
N LEU A 71 -5.64 20.05 9.81
CA LEU A 71 -4.65 20.63 10.70
C LEU A 71 -5.32 20.81 12.09
N GLN A 72 -4.87 20.03 13.08
CA GLN A 72 -5.29 20.11 14.48
C GLN A 72 -4.35 21.01 15.28
#